data_AF-A0A562VIB4-F1
#
_entry.id   AF-A0A562VIB4-F1
#
_cell.length_a   1.000
_cell.length_b   1.000
_cell.length_c   1.000
_cell.angle_alpha   90.00
_cell.angle_beta   90.00
_cell.angle_gamma   90.00
#
_symmetry.space_group_name_H-M   'P 1'
#
loop_
_entity.id
_entity.type
_entity.pdbx_description
1 polymer ?
#
loop_
_entity_poly.entity_id
_entity_poly.type
_entity_poly.pdbx_seq_one_letter_code
_entity_poly.pdbx_strand_id
1 'polypeptide(L)'
;MKNAAVMILAAFALSVTVPAFAQMSKEEKNQCLLASKNCSTEVNSIQSKIKKLNAEIKKGTKVYTADEIKKLQDKLSEANDLLDVLLNKKGN
;
A
#
# COMPACT_ATOMS: atom_id res chain seq x y z
N MET A 1 34.59 -19.35 47.19
CA MET A 1 33.86 -18.30 46.45
C MET A 1 34.81 -17.56 45.51
N LYS A 2 35.13 -18.13 44.34
CA LYS A 2 35.98 -17.44 43.34
C LYS A 2 35.56 -17.69 41.89
N ASN A 3 34.51 -18.47 41.67
CA ASN A 3 34.04 -18.87 40.33
C ASN A 3 32.66 -18.27 39.99
N ALA A 4 32.00 -17.59 40.94
CA ALA A 4 30.68 -16.99 40.72
C ALA A 4 30.73 -15.61 40.06
N ALA A 5 31.88 -14.93 40.11
CA ALA A 5 32.04 -13.59 39.54
C ALA A 5 32.12 -13.58 38.01
N VAL A 6 32.52 -14.70 37.40
CA VAL A 6 32.77 -14.77 35.94
C VAL A 6 31.48 -15.00 35.14
N MET A 7 30.43 -15.56 35.75
CA MET A 7 29.17 -15.82 35.04
C MET A 7 28.24 -14.60 34.87
N ILE A 8 28.51 -13.48 35.55
CA ILE A 8 27.62 -12.30 35.49
C ILE A 8 27.97 -11.38 34.29
N LEU A 9 29.18 -11.48 33.74
CA LEU A 9 29.64 -10.62 32.63
C LEU A 9 29.15 -11.06 31.23
N ALA A 10 28.63 -12.28 31.08
CA ALA A 10 28.14 -12.78 29.77
C ALA A 10 26.67 -12.41 29.47
N ALA A 11 25.90 -11.99 30.48
CA ALA A 11 24.46 -11.70 30.33
C ALA A 11 24.16 -10.35 29.64
N PHE A 12 25.15 -9.48 29.46
CA PHE A 12 24.98 -8.17 28.84
C PHE A 12 25.25 -8.13 27.33
N ALA A 13 25.64 -9.25 26.71
CA ALA A 13 26.06 -9.26 25.30
C ALA A 13 24.94 -9.59 24.28
N LEU A 14 23.69 -9.84 24.72
CA LEU A 14 22.61 -10.29 23.82
C LEU A 14 21.48 -9.26 23.60
N SER A 15 21.59 -8.03 24.10
CA SER A 15 20.46 -7.08 24.11
C SER A 15 20.34 -6.15 22.90
N VAL A 16 21.08 -6.33 21.81
CA VAL A 16 20.99 -5.44 20.63
C VAL A 16 20.84 -6.15 19.28
N THR A 17 20.02 -7.20 19.21
CA THR A 17 19.37 -7.55 17.93
C THR A 17 17.92 -7.06 17.94
N VAL A 18 17.72 -5.78 18.25
CA VAL A 18 16.48 -5.10 17.86
C VAL A 18 16.56 -4.90 16.34
N PRO A 19 15.54 -5.32 15.57
CA PRO A 19 15.49 -5.00 14.15
C PRO A 19 15.63 -3.48 13.99
N ALA A 20 16.57 -3.02 13.18
CA ALA A 20 16.87 -1.61 12.93
C ALA A 20 15.75 -0.86 12.17
N PHE A 21 14.48 -1.23 12.37
CA PHE A 21 13.31 -0.61 11.76
C PHE A 21 12.81 0.64 12.53
N ALA A 22 13.45 1.02 13.64
CA ALA A 22 12.93 2.07 14.52
C ALA A 22 13.65 3.43 14.46
N GLN A 23 14.69 3.62 13.66
CA GLN A 23 15.36 4.91 13.54
C GLN A 23 15.46 5.36 12.08
N MET A 24 14.30 5.56 11.46
CA MET A 24 14.20 6.22 10.15
C MET A 24 14.74 7.65 10.31
N SER A 25 15.82 7.97 9.60
CA SER A 25 16.38 9.31 9.56
C SER A 25 15.37 10.32 9.03
N LYS A 26 15.58 11.60 9.33
CA LYS A 26 14.69 12.68 8.86
C LYS A 26 14.57 12.67 7.32
N GLU A 27 15.66 12.33 6.63
CA GLU A 27 15.73 12.19 5.18
C GLU A 27 14.81 11.06 4.68
N GLU A 28 14.94 9.87 5.28
CA GLU A 28 14.12 8.69 4.92
C GLU A 28 12.64 8.92 5.23
N LYS A 29 12.33 9.60 6.35
CA LYS A 29 10.96 10.00 6.69
C LYS A 29 10.37 10.96 5.66
N ASN A 30 11.15 11.94 5.19
CA ASN A 30 10.71 12.87 4.16
C ASN A 30 10.49 12.16 2.82
N GLN A 31 11.37 11.23 2.45
CA GLN A 31 11.18 10.41 1.24
C GLN A 31 9.93 9.53 1.33
N CYS A 32 9.69 8.90 2.48
CA CYS A 32 8.47 8.13 2.73
C CYS A 32 7.21 9.00 2.63
N LEU A 33 7.23 10.22 3.17
CA LEU A 33 6.09 11.15 3.07
C LEU A 33 5.87 11.64 1.64
N LEU A 34 6.92 11.91 0.88
CA LEU A 34 6.81 12.26 -0.54
C LEU A 34 6.23 11.10 -1.36
N ALA A 35 6.72 9.89 -1.15
CA ALA A 35 6.17 8.68 -1.77
C ALA A 35 4.71 8.46 -1.41
N SER A 36 4.33 8.63 -0.13
CA SER A 36 2.96 8.51 0.33
C SER A 36 2.04 9.59 -0.25
N LYS A 37 2.51 10.83 -0.40
CA LYS A 37 1.75 11.90 -1.05
C LYS A 37 1.50 11.61 -2.52
N ASN A 38 2.53 11.13 -3.22
CA ASN A 38 2.39 10.70 -4.61
C ASN A 38 1.39 9.54 -4.73
N CYS A 39 1.47 8.54 -3.85
CA CYS A 39 0.48 7.45 -3.81
C CYS A 39 -0.95 7.94 -3.58
N SER A 40 -1.16 8.92 -2.69
CA SER A 40 -2.49 9.50 -2.46
C SER A 40 -3.04 10.21 -3.71
N THR A 41 -2.19 10.91 -4.46
CA THR A 41 -2.57 11.55 -5.73
C THR A 41 -2.97 10.51 -6.78
N GLU A 42 -2.21 9.42 -6.89
CA GLU A 42 -2.51 8.33 -7.82
C GLU A 42 -3.82 7.60 -7.46
N VAL A 43 -4.08 7.34 -6.18
CA VAL A 43 -5.35 6.75 -5.73
C VAL A 43 -6.55 7.64 -6.09
N ASN A 44 -6.43 8.97 -5.93
CA ASN A 44 -7.47 9.92 -6.35
C ASN A 44 -7.69 9.88 -7.88
N SER A 45 -6.62 9.73 -8.66
CA SER A 45 -6.68 9.56 -10.12
C SER A 45 -7.40 8.28 -10.51
N ILE A 46 -7.14 7.16 -9.82
CA ILE A 46 -7.82 5.87 -10.01
C ILE A 46 -9.32 6.01 -9.75
N GLN A 47 -9.71 6.60 -8.61
CA GLN A 47 -11.13 6.83 -8.29
C GLN A 47 -11.83 7.71 -9.35
N SER A 48 -11.15 8.72 -9.87
CA SER A 48 -11.69 9.56 -10.96
C SER A 48 -11.90 8.76 -12.24
N LYS A 49 -10.98 7.86 -12.60
CA LYS A 49 -11.14 6.96 -13.75
C LYS A 49 -12.31 5.99 -13.57
N ILE A 50 -12.50 5.44 -12.36
CA ILE A 50 -13.64 4.57 -12.04
C ILE A 50 -14.97 5.31 -12.19
N LYS A 51 -15.05 6.57 -11.78
CA LYS A 51 -16.25 7.41 -11.98
C LYS A 51 -16.56 7.63 -13.47
N LYS A 52 -15.52 7.89 -14.28
CA LYS A 52 -15.67 8.04 -15.75
C LYS A 52 -16.14 6.74 -16.40
N LEU A 53 -15.54 5.60 -16.06
CA LEU A 53 -15.96 4.30 -16.58
C LEU A 53 -17.43 4.00 -16.25
N ASN A 54 -17.86 4.26 -15.00
CA ASN A 54 -19.26 4.12 -14.61
C ASN A 54 -20.19 5.04 -15.42
N ALA A 55 -19.78 6.27 -15.69
CA ALA A 55 -20.58 7.20 -16.51
C ALA A 55 -20.73 6.70 -17.96
N GLU A 56 -19.66 6.14 -18.54
CA GLU A 56 -19.70 5.55 -19.88
C GLU A 56 -20.57 4.29 -19.94
N ILE A 57 -20.46 3.39 -18.95
CA ILE A 57 -21.29 2.19 -18.84
C ILE A 57 -22.78 2.57 -18.72
N LYS A 58 -23.11 3.63 -17.97
CA LYS A 58 -24.49 4.14 -17.82
C LYS A 58 -25.09 4.65 -19.14
N LYS A 59 -24.28 5.03 -20.13
CA LYS A 59 -24.80 5.38 -21.46
C LYS A 59 -25.41 4.16 -22.16
N GLY A 60 -25.00 2.96 -21.76
CA GLY A 60 -25.61 1.70 -22.18
C GLY A 60 -25.56 1.50 -23.69
N THR A 61 -26.51 0.69 -24.19
CA THR A 61 -26.56 0.26 -25.60
C THR A 61 -26.93 1.38 -26.58
N LYS A 62 -27.24 2.58 -26.07
CA LYS A 62 -27.50 3.78 -26.87
C LYS A 62 -26.22 4.31 -27.54
N VAL A 63 -25.07 4.07 -26.93
CA VAL A 63 -23.76 4.60 -27.39
C VAL A 63 -22.77 3.48 -27.68
N TYR A 64 -22.87 2.35 -26.97
CA TYR A 64 -21.93 1.25 -27.06
C TYR A 64 -22.63 -0.05 -27.46
N THR A 65 -21.90 -0.95 -28.11
CA THR A 65 -22.34 -2.33 -28.31
C THR A 65 -22.30 -3.12 -26.99
N ALA A 66 -22.97 -4.27 -26.94
CA ALA A 66 -22.95 -5.14 -25.77
C ALA A 66 -21.51 -5.59 -25.40
N ASP A 67 -20.68 -5.87 -26.41
CA ASP A 67 -19.29 -6.26 -26.22
C ASP A 67 -18.42 -5.11 -25.69
N GLU A 68 -18.67 -3.88 -26.13
CA GLU A 68 -17.98 -2.70 -25.60
C GLU A 68 -18.38 -2.40 -24.16
N ILE A 69 -19.66 -2.54 -23.82
CA ILE A 69 -20.13 -2.42 -22.43
C ILE A 69 -19.47 -3.48 -21.56
N LYS A 70 -19.37 -4.72 -22.04
CA LYS A 70 -18.68 -5.80 -21.33
C LYS A 70 -17.21 -5.44 -21.07
N LYS A 71 -16.48 -4.98 -22.09
CA LYS A 71 -15.09 -4.50 -21.93
C LYS A 71 -14.96 -3.34 -20.95
N LEU A 72 -15.93 -2.42 -20.90
CA LEU A 72 -15.94 -1.33 -19.92
C LEU A 72 -16.18 -1.83 -18.50
N GLN A 73 -17.06 -2.83 -18.32
CA GLN A 73 -17.30 -3.50 -17.04
C GLN A 73 -16.07 -4.27 -16.57
N ASP A 74 -15.39 -4.99 -17.47
CA ASP A 74 -14.16 -5.72 -17.15
C ASP A 74 -13.07 -4.74 -16.64
N LYS A 75 -12.85 -3.63 -17.34
CA LYS A 75 -11.92 -2.57 -16.92
C LYS A 75 -12.29 -1.93 -15.58
N LEU A 76 -13.60 -1.80 -15.31
CA LEU A 76 -14.08 -1.28 -14.03
C LEU A 76 -13.79 -2.26 -12.90
N SER A 77 -13.99 -3.57 -13.14
CA SER A 77 -13.67 -4.62 -12.17
C SER A 77 -12.18 -4.61 -11.84
N GLU A 78 -11.31 -4.65 -12.84
CA GLU A 78 -9.86 -4.63 -12.66
C GLU A 78 -9.38 -3.40 -11.87
N ALA A 79 -9.97 -2.23 -12.14
CA ALA A 79 -9.63 -1.00 -11.42
C ALA A 79 -10.07 -1.02 -9.95
N ASN A 80 -11.24 -1.61 -9.65
CA ASN A 80 -11.70 -1.80 -8.28
C ASN A 80 -10.84 -2.85 -7.55
N ASP A 81 -10.53 -3.97 -8.18
CA ASP A 81 -9.71 -5.02 -7.59
C ASP A 81 -8.30 -4.49 -7.22
N LEU A 82 -7.70 -3.70 -8.12
CA LEU A 82 -6.43 -3.03 -7.84
C LEU A 82 -6.56 -2.05 -6.67
N LEU A 83 -7.64 -1.26 -6.62
CA LEU A 83 -7.88 -0.33 -5.53
C LEU A 83 -8.04 -1.06 -4.20
N ASP A 84 -8.78 -2.17 -4.18
CA ASP A 84 -8.96 -3.01 -3.00
C ASP A 84 -7.64 -3.61 -2.53
N VAL A 85 -6.78 -4.07 -3.45
CA VAL A 85 -5.42 -4.53 -3.10
C VAL A 85 -4.57 -3.41 -2.49
N LEU A 86 -4.65 -2.19 -3.05
CA LEU A 86 -3.92 -1.02 -2.53
C LEU A 86 -4.43 -0.58 -1.15
N LEU A 87 -5.73 -0.70 -0.89
CA LEU A 87 -6.36 -0.26 0.36
C LEU A 87 -6.30 -1.35 1.46
N ASN A 88 -6.46 -2.63 1.11
CA ASN A 88 -6.43 -3.77 2.04
C ASN A 88 -5.01 -4.16 2.49
N LYS A 89 -3.94 -3.63 1.86
CA LYS A 89 -2.56 -3.86 2.32
C LYS A 89 -2.20 -3.16 3.65
N LYS A 90 -3.16 -2.49 4.29
CA LYS A 90 -2.99 -1.74 5.55
C LYS A 90 -3.49 -2.49 6.79
N GLY A 91 -3.38 -3.82 6.79
CA GLY A 91 -3.96 -4.67 7.85
C GLY A 91 -3.35 -6.06 8.02
N ASN A 92 -2.03 -6.24 7.84
CA ASN A 92 -1.24 -7.35 8.39
C ASN A 92 0.21 -6.91 8.59
#